data_AF-A0A392NS55-F1
#
_entry.id   AF-A0A392NS55-F1
#
_cell.length_a   1.000
_cell.length_b   1.000
_cell.length_c   1.000
_cell.angle_alpha   90.00
_cell.angle_beta   90.00
_cell.angle_gamma   90.00
#
_symmetry.space_group_name_H-M   'P 1'
#
loop_
_entity.id
_entity.type
_entity.pdbx_description
1 polymer ?
#
loop_
_entity_poly.entity_id
_entity_poly.type
_entity_poly.pdbx_seq_one_letter_code
_entity_poly.pdbx_strand_id
1 'polypeptide(L)'
;NVGANVNVRLFRGYATTAAVREGHLKVLEVLINGGASQLACEEALLEASYVGRATFAELLMQSNMIRPHVAIHALVSSCCRGFIEVVDVLIKVRPL
;
A
#
# COMPACT_ATOMS: atom_id res chain seq x y z
N ASN A 1 4.64 -11.62 26.12
CA ASN A 1 5.18 -10.35 25.56
C ASN A 1 3.99 -9.49 25.13
N VAL A 2 3.79 -8.31 25.71
CA VAL A 2 2.60 -7.46 25.46
C VAL A 2 2.88 -6.48 24.31
N GLY A 3 3.20 -7.01 23.13
CA GLY A 3 3.49 -6.19 21.94
C GLY A 3 2.23 -5.57 21.33
N ALA A 4 2.37 -4.45 20.62
CA ALA A 4 1.28 -3.86 19.86
C ALA A 4 0.89 -4.74 18.66
N ASN A 5 -0.41 -4.85 18.37
CA ASN A 5 -0.90 -5.56 17.19
C ASN A 5 -0.83 -4.67 15.94
N VAL A 6 -0.01 -5.06 14.96
CA VAL A 6 0.22 -4.33 13.70
C VAL A 6 -1.05 -4.17 12.84
N ASN A 7 -2.06 -5.00 13.07
CA ASN A 7 -3.30 -5.07 12.28
C ASN A 7 -4.49 -4.38 12.95
N VAL A 8 -4.26 -3.46 13.90
CA VAL A 8 -5.33 -2.62 14.44
C VAL A 8 -5.64 -1.49 13.46
N ARG A 9 -6.89 -1.46 12.99
CA ARG A 9 -7.40 -0.37 12.15
C ARG A 9 -8.02 0.72 13.01
N LEU A 10 -7.58 1.96 12.82
CA LEU A 10 -8.16 3.14 13.47
C LEU A 10 -8.84 4.04 12.43
N PHE A 11 -9.36 5.20 12.85
CA PHE A 11 -10.06 6.16 11.98
C PHE A 11 -9.26 6.52 10.72
N ARG A 12 -7.93 6.59 10.81
CA ARG A 12 -7.02 6.94 9.71
C ARG A 12 -6.46 5.76 8.91
N GLY A 13 -7.02 4.56 9.12
CA GLY A 13 -6.56 3.32 8.52
C GLY A 13 -5.64 2.51 9.44
N TYR A 14 -4.79 1.68 8.84
CA TYR A 14 -3.77 0.90 9.54
C TYR A 14 -2.47 1.70 9.72
N ALA A 15 -1.54 1.15 10.49
CA ALA A 15 -0.19 1.70 10.58
C ALA A 15 0.50 1.78 9.21
N THR A 16 0.26 0.81 8.32
CA THR A 16 0.76 0.80 6.93
C THR A 16 0.19 1.98 6.12
N THR A 17 -1.10 2.27 6.26
CA THR A 17 -1.76 3.42 5.62
C THR A 17 -1.14 4.74 6.06
N ALA A 18 -0.88 4.90 7.36
CA ALA A 18 -0.22 6.09 7.89
C ALA A 18 1.22 6.22 7.35
N ALA A 19 1.99 5.13 7.33
CA ALA A 19 3.36 5.14 6.80
C ALA A 19 3.41 5.57 5.32
N VAL A 20 2.46 5.11 4.50
CA VAL A 20 2.33 5.54 3.09
C VAL A 20 2.01 7.03 2.99
N ARG A 21 0.97 7.48 3.70
CA ARG A 21 0.50 8.87 3.66
C ARG A 21 1.60 9.85 4.01
N GLU A 22 2.33 9.55 5.08
CA GLU A 22 3.40 10.42 5.61
C GLU A 22 4.77 10.20 4.91
N GLY A 23 4.85 9.28 3.95
CA GLY A 23 6.07 9.06 3.15
C GLY A 23 7.20 8.36 3.91
N HIS A 24 6.88 7.44 4.82
CA HIS A 24 7.85 6.68 5.61
C HIS A 24 8.06 5.25 5.06
N LEU A 25 8.82 5.13 3.96
CA LEU A 25 8.99 3.86 3.24
C LEU A 25 9.61 2.76 4.12
N LYS A 26 10.66 3.10 4.89
CA LYS A 26 11.31 2.11 5.75
C LYS A 26 10.40 1.61 6.88
N VAL A 27 9.51 2.47 7.38
CA VAL A 27 8.50 2.09 8.37
C VAL A 27 7.49 1.13 7.74
N LEU A 28 7.03 1.40 6.51
CA LEU A 28 6.16 0.50 5.78
C LEU A 28 6.78 -0.90 5.62
N GLU A 29 8.06 -0.97 5.23
CA GLU A 29 8.80 -2.24 5.10
C GLU A 29 8.85 -3.01 6.43
N VAL A 30 9.15 -2.31 7.54
CA VAL A 30 9.16 -2.91 8.89
C VAL A 30 7.77 -3.44 9.27
N LEU A 31 6.70 -2.71 8.95
CA LEU A 31 5.32 -3.13 9.24
C LEU A 31 4.90 -4.37 8.43
N ILE A 32 5.27 -4.43 7.14
CA ILE A 32 5.02 -5.59 6.28
C ILE A 32 5.75 -6.82 6.85
N ASN A 33 7.05 -6.68 7.14
CA ASN A 33 7.87 -7.75 7.73
C ASN A 33 7.41 -8.12 9.16
N GLY A 34 6.74 -7.19 9.85
CA GLY A 34 6.13 -7.40 11.17
C GLY A 34 4.77 -8.10 11.16
N GLY A 35 4.30 -8.57 10.00
CA GLY A 35 3.06 -9.32 9.88
C GLY A 35 1.83 -8.46 9.58
N ALA A 36 1.99 -7.35 8.86
CA ALA A 36 0.85 -6.64 8.29
C ALA A 36 -0.02 -7.60 7.45
N SER A 37 -1.32 -7.52 7.64
CA SER A 37 -2.32 -8.33 6.95
C SER A 37 -2.56 -7.86 5.53
N GLN A 38 -3.13 -8.73 4.71
CA GLN A 38 -3.59 -8.38 3.35
C GLN A 38 -4.46 -7.12 3.34
N LEU A 39 -5.43 -6.99 4.26
CA LEU A 39 -6.29 -5.80 4.34
C LEU A 39 -5.48 -4.52 4.62
N ALA A 40 -4.47 -4.60 5.49
CA ALA A 40 -3.61 -3.46 5.81
C ALA A 40 -2.74 -3.04 4.63
N CYS A 41 -2.23 -3.99 3.84
CA CYS A 41 -1.45 -3.72 2.64
C CYS A 41 -2.31 -3.21 1.47
N GLU A 42 -3.52 -3.76 1.31
CA GLU A 42 -4.47 -3.31 0.29
C GLU A 42 -4.95 -1.87 0.53
N GLU A 43 -5.29 -1.50 1.77
CA GLU A 43 -5.65 -0.12 2.11
C GLU A 43 -4.45 0.84 1.95
N ALA A 44 -3.24 0.37 2.27
CA ALA A 44 -2.00 1.12 2.04
C ALA A 44 -1.73 1.35 0.54
N LEU A 45 -2.06 0.40 -0.34
CA LEU A 45 -1.89 0.56 -1.78
C LEU A 45 -2.86 1.60 -2.35
N LEU A 46 -4.12 1.57 -1.90
CA LEU A 46 -5.09 2.60 -2.28
C LEU A 46 -4.63 3.99 -1.83
N GLU A 47 -4.12 4.12 -0.61
CA GLU A 47 -3.54 5.38 -0.13
C GLU A 47 -2.38 5.83 -1.02
N ALA A 48 -1.46 4.92 -1.41
CA ALA A 48 -0.35 5.24 -2.30
C ALA A 48 -0.83 5.78 -3.65
N SER A 49 -1.92 5.22 -4.19
CA SER A 49 -2.59 5.71 -5.40
C SER A 49 -3.36 7.01 -5.22
N TYR A 50 -3.80 7.35 -4.00
CA TYR A 50 -4.45 8.63 -3.71
C TYR A 50 -3.46 9.78 -3.50
N VAL A 51 -2.23 9.48 -3.07
CA VAL A 51 -1.20 10.49 -2.76
C VAL A 51 0.04 10.44 -3.68
N GLY A 52 0.03 9.59 -4.72
CA GLY A 52 1.07 9.59 -5.75
C GLY A 52 2.41 8.98 -5.30
N ARG A 53 2.40 7.92 -4.49
CA ARG A 53 3.60 7.31 -3.89
C ARG A 53 4.04 6.05 -4.64
N ALA A 54 4.67 6.22 -5.81
CA ALA A 54 5.03 5.11 -6.71
C ALA A 54 5.91 4.03 -6.06
N THR A 55 6.98 4.42 -5.35
CA THR A 55 7.87 3.47 -4.64
C THR A 55 7.17 2.67 -3.54
N PHE A 56 6.11 3.22 -2.93
CA PHE A 56 5.31 2.52 -1.94
C PHE A 56 4.36 1.53 -2.60
N ALA A 57 3.75 1.93 -3.73
CA ALA A 57 2.93 1.04 -4.53
C ALA A 57 3.75 -0.16 -5.05
N GLU A 58 4.99 0.08 -5.46
CA GLU A 58 5.91 -0.99 -5.90
C GLU A 58 6.19 -2.00 -4.77
N LEU A 59 6.60 -1.51 -3.59
CA LEU A 59 6.84 -2.36 -2.42
C LEU A 59 5.62 -3.20 -2.05
N LEU A 60 4.42 -2.60 -2.07
CA LEU A 60 3.18 -3.28 -1.74
C LEU A 60 2.79 -4.32 -2.79
N MET A 61 2.95 -4.02 -4.09
CA MET A 61 2.65 -4.96 -5.17
C MET A 61 3.61 -6.16 -5.17
N GLN A 62 4.86 -5.99 -4.73
CA GLN A 62 5.84 -7.07 -4.56
C GLN A 62 5.56 -7.99 -3.36
N SER A 63 4.66 -7.61 -2.44
CA SER A 63 4.37 -8.39 -1.22
C SER A 63 3.51 -9.65 -1.45
N ASN A 64 3.01 -9.89 -2.68
CA ASN A 64 2.00 -10.92 -3.01
C ASN A 64 0.71 -10.85 -2.16
N MET A 65 0.48 -9.76 -1.42
CA MET A 65 -0.72 -9.60 -0.60
C MET A 65 -1.88 -8.97 -1.37
N ILE A 66 -1.63 -8.33 -2.52
CA ILE A 66 -2.62 -7.49 -3.19
C ILE A 66 -3.50 -8.32 -4.13
N ARG A 67 -4.82 -8.33 -3.88
CA ARG A 67 -5.77 -8.98 -4.79
C ARG A 67 -5.96 -8.20 -6.08
N PRO A 68 -6.23 -8.86 -7.23
CA PRO A 68 -6.34 -8.21 -8.53
C PRO A 68 -7.33 -7.04 -8.57
N HIS A 69 -8.50 -7.16 -7.92
CA HIS A 69 -9.49 -6.08 -7.91
C HIS A 69 -9.01 -4.83 -7.15
N VAL A 70 -8.16 -4.97 -6.14
CA VAL A 70 -7.56 -3.84 -5.42
C VAL A 70 -6.52 -3.15 -6.29
N ALA A 71 -5.68 -3.92 -7.00
CA ALA A 71 -4.72 -3.36 -7.96
C ALA A 71 -5.44 -2.58 -9.09
N ILE A 72 -6.58 -3.09 -9.58
CA ILE A 72 -7.41 -2.39 -10.57
C ILE A 72 -7.97 -1.07 -9.97
N HIS A 73 -8.46 -1.08 -8.73
CA HIS A 73 -8.96 0.13 -8.07
C HIS A 73 -7.84 1.16 -7.84
N ALA A 74 -6.66 0.70 -7.44
CA ALA A 74 -5.46 1.52 -7.30
C ALA A 74 -5.07 2.16 -8.65
N LEU A 75 -5.17 1.40 -9.75
CA LEU A 75 -4.90 1.88 -11.11
C LEU A 75 -5.89 2.97 -11.51
N VAL A 76 -7.20 2.72 -11.40
CA VAL A 76 -8.25 3.71 -11.70
C VAL A 76 -8.03 4.99 -10.88
N SER A 77 -7.77 4.86 -9.58
CA SER A 77 -7.55 6.00 -8.69
C SER A 77 -6.33 6.84 -9.10
N SER A 78 -5.23 6.19 -9.46
CA SER A 78 -4.01 6.88 -9.90
C SER A 78 -4.19 7.57 -11.27
N CYS A 79 -4.94 6.96 -12.19
CA CYS A 79 -5.31 7.57 -13.47
C CYS A 79 -6.17 8.83 -13.29
N CYS A 80 -7.21 8.78 -12.44
CA CYS A 80 -8.07 9.94 -12.17
C CYS A 80 -7.31 11.14 -11.58
N ARG A 81 -6.14 10.90 -10.97
CA ARG A 81 -5.33 11.91 -10.29
C ARG A 81 -4.09 12.33 -11.06
N GLY A 82 -3.80 11.68 -12.19
CA GLY A 82 -2.64 11.99 -13.04
C GLY A 82 -1.30 11.53 -12.45
N PHE A 83 -1.27 10.53 -11.57
CA PHE A 83 -0.02 10.02 -10.98
C PHE A 83 0.66 9.00 -11.90
N ILE A 84 1.32 9.51 -12.94
CA ILE A 84 1.95 8.71 -14.01
C ILE A 84 2.92 7.66 -13.45
N GLU A 85 3.75 7.99 -12.46
CA GLU A 85 4.71 7.05 -11.89
C GLU A 85 4.02 5.87 -11.16
N VAL A 86 2.89 6.12 -10.49
CA VAL A 86 2.10 5.05 -9.85
C VAL A 86 1.46 4.16 -10.92
N VAL A 87 0.91 4.77 -11.98
CA VAL A 87 0.35 4.03 -13.11
C VAL A 87 1.41 3.11 -13.73
N ASP A 88 2.61 3.63 -13.98
CA ASP A 88 3.73 2.87 -14.55
C ASP A 88 4.11 1.66 -13.70
N VAL A 89 4.18 1.82 -12.37
CA VAL A 89 4.40 0.72 -11.43
C VAL A 89 3.30 -0.33 -11.52
N LEU A 90 2.02 0.10 -11.46
CA LEU A 90 0.88 -0.81 -11.37
C LEU A 90 0.66 -1.64 -12.65
N ILE A 91 1.06 -1.15 -13.83
CA ILE A 91 0.98 -1.92 -15.08
C ILE A 91 2.16 -2.88 -15.30
N LYS A 92 3.32 -2.59 -14.67
CA LYS A 92 4.54 -3.41 -14.79
C LYS A 92 4.60 -4.53 -13.77
N VAL A 93 4.23 -4.25 -12.51
CA VAL A 93 4.31 -5.23 -11.44
C VAL A 93 3.07 -6.11 -11.46
N ARG A 94 3.24 -7.39 -11.84
CA ARG A 94 2.18 -8.39 -11.73
C ARG A 94 2.33 -9.14 -10.40
N PRO A 95 1.31 -9.14 -9.52
CA PRO A 95 1.30 -10.06 -8.39
C PRO A 95 1.20 -11.49 -8.94
N LEU A 96 2.09 -12.38 -8.46
CA LEU A 96 2.13 -13.79 -8.84
C LEU A 96 0.95 -14.57 -8.24
#